data_AF-A0AAD5RE42-F1
#
_entry.id   AF-A0AAD5RE42-F1
#
_cell.length_a   1.000
_cell.length_b   1.000
_cell.length_c   1.000
_cell.angle_alpha   90.00
_cell.angle_beta   90.00
_cell.angle_gamma   90.00
#
_symmetry.space_group_name_H-M   'P 1'
#
loop_
_entity.id
_entity.type
_entity.pdbx_description
1 polymer ?
#
loop_
_entity_poly.entity_id
_entity_poly.type
_entity_poly.pdbx_seq_one_letter_code
_entity_poly.pdbx_strand_id
1 'polypeptide(L)'
;MQVLMMVDHEWLTRLAESYCSFAPMDPEQAPRYDAVKDQIVTRVEVTFGPLNWPLKPVDRSIPNDIMLYRYFAQFLLAGEVVPMLAEYVPKMLAPPTTMVRSWAKLQKRTETLLNALVSKEIHTKANLIAEWHKMRTIYSRSIWNGYLNHCIVK
;
A
#
# COMPACT_ATOMS: atom_id res chain seq x y z
N MET A 1 -34.99 25.29 -21.88
CA MET A 1 -35.38 24.05 -21.18
C MET A 1 -34.27 23.69 -20.21
N GLN A 2 -34.54 23.67 -18.90
CA GLN A 2 -33.61 23.11 -17.93
C GLN A 2 -33.98 21.63 -17.74
N VAL A 3 -33.03 20.75 -18.03
CA VAL A 3 -33.15 19.32 -17.74
C VAL A 3 -32.58 19.11 -16.35
N LEU A 4 -33.38 18.52 -15.47
CA LEU A 4 -32.99 18.12 -14.12
C LEU A 4 -32.76 16.62 -14.10
N MET A 5 -31.69 16.19 -13.44
CA MET A 5 -31.40 14.79 -13.19
C MET A 5 -31.00 14.58 -11.73
N MET A 6 -31.38 13.44 -11.17
CA MET A 6 -30.94 13.06 -9.83
C MET A 6 -29.56 12.40 -9.90
N VAL A 7 -28.75 12.68 -8.88
CA VAL A 7 -27.38 12.18 -8.77
C VAL A 7 -27.18 11.65 -7.35
N ASP A 8 -26.62 10.45 -7.23
CA ASP A 8 -26.27 9.88 -5.95
C ASP A 8 -25.00 10.52 -5.38
N HIS A 9 -24.94 10.73 -4.07
CA HIS A 9 -23.78 11.32 -3.39
C HIS A 9 -22.47 10.58 -3.67
N GLU A 10 -22.51 9.26 -3.81
CA GLU A 10 -21.33 8.43 -4.07
C GLU A 10 -20.75 8.66 -5.47
N TRP A 11 -21.55 9.18 -6.41
CA TRP A 11 -21.08 9.44 -7.76
C TRP A 11 -20.28 10.73 -7.84
N LEU A 12 -20.52 11.68 -6.93
CA LEU A 12 -19.86 12.99 -6.94
C LEU A 12 -18.34 12.87 -6.80
N THR A 13 -17.86 11.99 -5.91
CA THR A 13 -16.43 11.78 -5.67
C THR A 13 -15.71 11.17 -6.87
N ARG A 14 -16.44 10.50 -7.78
CA ARG A 14 -15.90 9.87 -8.99
C ARG A 14 -16.10 10.71 -10.25
N LEU A 15 -17.25 11.35 -10.41
CA LEU A 15 -17.64 12.06 -11.64
C LEU A 15 -17.32 13.55 -11.60
N ALA A 16 -17.27 14.15 -10.41
CA ALA A 16 -17.08 15.58 -10.21
C ALA A 16 -15.94 15.84 -9.20
N GLU A 17 -14.88 15.05 -9.26
CA GLU A 17 -13.75 15.08 -8.32
C GLU A 17 -13.11 16.48 -8.21
N SER A 18 -13.08 17.25 -9.30
CA SER A 18 -12.57 18.63 -9.32
C SER A 18 -13.34 19.60 -8.41
N TYR A 19 -14.56 19.25 -8.02
CA TYR A 19 -15.41 20.01 -7.10
C TYR A 19 -15.41 19.43 -5.69
N CYS A 20 -14.69 18.32 -5.46
CA CYS A 20 -14.50 17.74 -4.15
C CYS A 20 -13.24 18.30 -3.48
N SER A 21 -13.36 18.65 -2.21
CA SER A 21 -12.23 18.94 -1.33
C SER A 21 -11.98 17.74 -0.43
N PHE A 22 -10.75 17.24 -0.42
CA PHE A 22 -10.34 16.08 0.35
C PHE A 22 -9.55 16.54 1.57
N ALA A 23 -9.90 16.02 2.74
CA ALA A 23 -9.15 16.28 3.95
C ALA A 23 -7.72 15.71 3.85
N PRO A 24 -6.75 16.25 4.61
CA PRO A 24 -5.46 15.60 4.76
C PRO A 24 -5.63 14.20 5.34
N MET A 25 -4.75 13.27 4.97
CA MET A 25 -4.78 11.91 5.50
C MET A 25 -4.45 11.92 6.99
N ASP A 26 -5.28 11.26 7.78
CA ASP A 26 -5.09 11.14 9.22
C ASP A 26 -3.90 10.20 9.52
N PRO A 27 -2.83 10.67 10.19
CA PRO A 27 -1.69 9.83 10.56
C PRO A 27 -2.03 8.76 11.61
N GLU A 28 -3.10 8.93 12.39
CA GLU A 28 -3.55 7.92 13.36
C GLU A 28 -4.30 6.77 12.68
N GLN A 29 -4.92 7.05 11.52
CA GLN A 29 -5.61 6.03 10.77
C GLN A 29 -4.62 5.09 10.06
N ALA A 30 -4.62 3.83 10.47
CA ALA A 30 -3.82 2.80 9.83
C ALA A 30 -4.24 2.63 8.34
N PRO A 31 -3.28 2.72 7.40
CA PRO A 31 -3.55 2.40 6.01
C PRO A 31 -3.98 0.94 5.86
N ARG A 32 -4.66 0.62 4.75
CA ARG A 32 -5.04 -0.75 4.39
C ARG A 32 -4.59 -1.08 2.97
N TYR A 33 -4.33 -2.34 2.70
CA TYR A 33 -4.13 -2.82 1.34
C TYR A 33 -5.48 -3.15 0.69
N ASP A 34 -5.81 -2.49 -0.41
CA ASP A 34 -6.96 -2.81 -1.26
C ASP A 34 -6.51 -3.82 -2.33
N ALA A 35 -6.87 -5.09 -2.13
CA ALA A 35 -6.51 -6.18 -3.03
C ALA A 35 -7.18 -6.07 -4.42
N VAL A 36 -8.28 -5.33 -4.55
CA VAL A 36 -8.98 -5.14 -5.83
C VAL A 36 -8.25 -4.09 -6.67
N LYS A 37 -7.86 -2.97 -6.04
CA LYS A 37 -7.12 -1.89 -6.71
C LYS A 37 -5.61 -2.12 -6.76
N ASP A 38 -5.10 -3.09 -6.00
CA ASP A 38 -3.68 -3.36 -5.79
C ASP A 38 -2.92 -2.12 -5.28
N GLN A 39 -3.53 -1.42 -4.33
CA GLN A 39 -3.04 -0.14 -3.80
C GLN A 39 -3.19 -0.07 -2.29
N ILE A 40 -2.32 0.73 -1.67
CA ILE A 40 -2.43 1.05 -0.24
C ILE A 40 -3.26 2.31 -0.11
N VAL A 41 -4.37 2.20 0.60
CA VAL A 41 -5.37 3.25 0.73
C VAL A 41 -5.62 3.63 2.18
N THR A 42 -5.95 4.89 2.39
CA THR A 42 -6.44 5.42 3.66
C THR A 42 -7.81 6.06 3.43
N ARG A 43 -8.69 6.00 4.44
CA ARG A 43 -10.00 6.64 4.36
C ARG A 43 -9.83 8.13 4.57
N VAL A 44 -10.49 8.93 3.74
CA VAL A 44 -10.38 10.39 3.78
C VAL A 44 -11.78 11.00 3.75
N GLU A 45 -12.00 12.00 4.60
CA GLU A 45 -13.21 12.82 4.60
C GLU A 45 -13.28 13.70 3.36
N VAL A 46 -14.47 13.83 2.78
CA VAL A 46 -14.68 14.56 1.53
C VAL A 46 -15.81 15.55 1.69
N THR A 47 -15.58 16.79 1.24
CA THR A 47 -16.62 17.80 1.08
C THR A 47 -16.81 18.17 -0.39
N PHE A 48 -18.00 18.65 -0.76
CA PHE A 48 -18.33 18.98 -2.13
C PHE A 48 -18.78 20.43 -2.29
N GLY A 49 -18.22 21.09 -3.32
CA GLY A 49 -18.61 22.41 -3.78
C GLY A 49 -18.28 23.56 -2.81
N PRO A 50 -18.67 24.80 -3.16
CA PRO A 50 -18.37 25.99 -2.37
C PRO A 50 -19.00 26.01 -0.97
N LEU A 51 -20.05 25.22 -0.77
CA LEU A 51 -20.79 25.11 0.50
C LEU A 51 -20.26 23.99 1.41
N ASN A 52 -19.18 23.30 1.01
CA ASN A 52 -18.54 22.23 1.79
C ASN A 52 -19.52 21.14 2.25
N TRP A 53 -20.40 20.66 1.36
CA TRP A 53 -21.34 19.60 1.74
C TRP A 53 -20.60 18.31 2.08
N PRO A 54 -20.79 17.73 3.29
CA PRO A 54 -20.10 16.52 3.68
C PRO A 54 -20.61 15.34 2.85
N LEU A 55 -19.68 14.59 2.27
CA LEU A 55 -19.95 13.34 1.57
C LEU A 55 -19.54 12.15 2.43
N LYS A 56 -19.89 10.95 1.95
CA LYS A 56 -19.38 9.72 2.58
C LYS A 56 -17.85 9.67 2.43
N PRO A 57 -17.10 9.31 3.48
CA PRO A 57 -15.65 9.24 3.39
C PRO A 57 -15.23 8.11 2.44
N VAL A 58 -14.22 8.37 1.61
CA VAL A 58 -13.77 7.47 0.54
C VAL A 58 -12.32 7.05 0.72
N ASP A 59 -11.95 5.92 0.10
CA ASP A 59 -10.58 5.45 0.10
C ASP A 59 -9.75 6.17 -0.96
N ARG A 60 -8.61 6.71 -0.55
CA ARG A 60 -7.62 7.35 -1.42
C ARG A 60 -6.28 6.63 -1.27
N SER A 61 -5.57 6.47 -2.37
CA SER A 61 -4.20 5.94 -2.36
C SER A 61 -3.29 6.88 -1.57
N ILE A 62 -2.41 6.33 -0.73
CA ILE A 62 -1.40 7.12 -0.04
C ILE A 62 -0.39 7.71 -1.04
N PRO A 63 0.27 8.84 -0.72
CA PRO A 63 1.27 9.45 -1.59
C PRO A 63 2.42 8.47 -1.92
N ASN A 64 3.02 8.65 -3.10
CA ASN A 64 4.19 7.86 -3.51
C ASN A 64 5.47 8.38 -2.85
N ASP A 65 5.61 8.07 -1.56
CA ASP A 65 6.77 8.41 -0.74
C ASP A 65 7.45 7.15 -0.19
N ILE A 66 8.48 7.31 0.64
CA ILE A 66 9.15 6.16 1.26
C ILE A 66 8.23 5.37 2.21
N MET A 67 7.18 5.99 2.74
CA MET A 67 6.21 5.33 3.61
C MET A 67 5.34 4.35 2.82
N LEU A 68 4.99 4.66 1.57
CA LEU A 68 4.32 3.71 0.67
C LEU A 68 5.05 2.37 0.61
N TYR A 69 6.37 2.39 0.38
CA TYR A 69 7.18 1.17 0.32
C TYR A 69 7.26 0.43 1.67
N ARG A 70 7.27 1.18 2.79
CA ARG A 70 7.25 0.58 4.14
C ARG A 70 5.93 -0.12 4.43
N TYR A 71 4.81 0.52 4.10
CA TYR A 71 3.49 -0.09 4.23
C TYR A 71 3.35 -1.29 3.29
N PHE A 72 3.83 -1.17 2.05
CA PHE A 72 3.81 -2.29 1.10
C PHE A 72 4.62 -3.48 1.62
N ALA A 73 5.81 -3.24 2.15
CA ALA A 73 6.61 -4.30 2.77
C ALA A 73 5.91 -4.92 3.99
N GLN A 74 5.26 -4.11 4.83
CA GLN A 74 4.47 -4.61 5.95
C GLN A 74 3.35 -5.55 5.46
N PHE A 75 2.54 -5.12 4.50
CA PHE A 75 1.42 -5.91 3.98
C PHE A 75 1.88 -7.13 3.18
N LEU A 76 3.02 -7.04 2.51
CA LEU A 76 3.65 -8.17 1.86
C LEU A 76 4.07 -9.24 2.87
N LEU A 77 4.77 -8.84 3.94
CA LEU A 77 5.20 -9.75 5.01
C LEU A 77 4.02 -10.29 5.82
N ALA A 78 2.95 -9.50 6.00
CA ALA A 78 1.72 -9.94 6.65
C ALA A 78 0.93 -10.96 5.81
N GLY A 79 1.27 -11.12 4.52
CA GLY A 79 0.57 -12.00 3.60
C GLY A 79 -0.71 -11.42 3.01
N GLU A 80 -0.96 -10.11 3.16
CA GLU A 80 -2.12 -9.45 2.54
C GLU A 80 -1.96 -9.30 1.03
N VAL A 81 -0.72 -9.07 0.55
CA VAL A 81 -0.41 -8.99 -0.88
C VAL A 81 -0.27 -10.39 -1.51
N VAL A 82 0.38 -11.30 -0.79
CA VAL A 82 0.63 -12.68 -1.21
C VAL A 82 0.14 -13.62 -0.10
N PRO A 83 -1.07 -14.19 -0.21
CA PRO A 83 -1.68 -15.01 0.85
C PRO A 83 -0.83 -16.18 1.33
N MET A 84 0.02 -16.74 0.46
CA MET A 84 0.94 -17.82 0.80
C MET A 84 1.96 -17.43 1.89
N LEU A 85 2.28 -16.14 2.04
CA LEU A 85 3.21 -15.67 3.06
C LEU A 85 2.57 -15.62 4.47
N ALA A 86 1.24 -15.63 4.56
CA ALA A 86 0.52 -15.53 5.84
C ALA A 86 0.86 -16.69 6.79
N GLU A 87 1.12 -17.89 6.25
CA GLU A 87 1.51 -19.07 7.06
C GLU A 87 2.87 -18.89 7.76
N TYR A 88 3.74 -18.02 7.21
CA TYR A 88 5.08 -17.80 7.73
C TYR A 88 5.15 -16.65 8.74
N VAL A 89 4.12 -15.81 8.84
CA VAL A 89 4.02 -14.69 9.80
C VAL A 89 4.37 -15.12 11.24
N PRO A 90 3.79 -16.20 11.81
CA PRO A 90 4.13 -16.61 13.19
C PRO A 90 5.58 -17.13 13.35
N LYS A 91 6.26 -17.45 12.25
CA LYS A 91 7.64 -17.94 12.23
C LYS A 91 8.66 -16.79 12.06
N MET A 92 8.19 -15.58 11.75
CA MET A 92 9.06 -14.42 11.54
C MET A 92 9.73 -13.97 12.84
N LEU A 93 11.00 -13.57 12.73
CA LEU A 93 11.81 -13.08 13.86
C LEU A 93 11.35 -11.72 14.39
N ALA A 94 10.54 -10.99 13.63
CA ALA A 94 9.91 -9.74 14.04
C ALA A 94 8.55 -9.60 13.35
N PRO A 95 7.58 -8.93 14.00
CA PRO A 95 6.28 -8.73 13.39
C PRO A 95 6.38 -7.82 12.16
N PRO A 96 5.54 -8.01 11.12
CA PRO A 96 5.50 -7.17 9.93
C PRO A 96 5.36 -5.66 10.22
N THR A 97 4.65 -5.32 11.30
CA THR A 97 4.49 -3.93 11.80
C THR A 97 5.80 -3.21 12.10
N THR A 98 6.90 -3.97 12.26
CA THR A 98 8.24 -3.42 12.41
C THR A 98 8.64 -2.54 11.22
N MET A 99 8.18 -2.81 10.00
CA MET A 99 8.58 -2.06 8.80
C MET A 99 8.23 -0.57 8.84
N VAL A 100 7.15 -0.21 9.55
CA VAL A 100 6.63 1.16 9.59
C VAL A 100 7.19 1.96 10.77
N ARG A 101 7.78 1.29 11.78
CA ARG A 101 8.29 1.96 12.98
C ARG A 101 9.54 2.81 12.69
N SER A 102 9.73 3.88 13.47
CA SER A 102 10.87 4.81 13.31
C SER A 102 12.23 4.12 13.50
N TRP A 103 12.31 3.16 14.44
CA TRP A 103 13.51 2.36 14.70
C TRP A 103 13.76 1.24 13.69
N ALA A 104 12.85 1.02 12.73
CA ALA A 104 13.03 0.01 11.68
C ALA A 104 14.30 0.24 10.85
N LYS A 105 14.78 1.48 10.73
CA LYS A 105 16.04 1.80 10.02
C LYS A 105 17.27 1.17 10.68
N LEU A 106 17.19 0.79 11.95
CA LEU A 106 18.33 0.24 12.69
C LEU A 106 18.58 -1.24 12.37
N GLN A 107 17.60 -1.94 11.77
CA GLN A 107 17.73 -3.34 11.43
C GLN A 107 18.14 -3.49 9.97
N LYS A 108 19.33 -4.05 9.73
CA LYS A 108 19.86 -4.29 8.37
C LYS A 108 18.88 -5.04 7.47
N ARG A 109 18.09 -5.97 8.03
CA ARG A 109 17.09 -6.78 7.30
C ARG A 109 15.94 -5.97 6.71
N THR A 110 15.37 -5.05 7.49
CA THR A 110 14.24 -4.19 7.07
C THR A 110 14.73 -3.15 6.06
N GLU A 111 15.94 -2.62 6.26
CA GLU A 111 16.58 -1.71 5.32
C GLU A 111 16.89 -2.40 3.98
N THR A 112 17.42 -3.62 4.01
CA THR A 112 17.74 -4.39 2.79
C THR A 112 16.49 -4.68 1.95
N LEU A 113 15.39 -5.09 2.60
CA LEU A 113 14.09 -5.26 1.93
C LEU A 113 13.55 -3.95 1.36
N LEU A 114 13.57 -2.88 2.16
CA LEU A 114 13.06 -1.57 1.74
C LEU A 114 13.84 -1.02 0.55
N ASN A 115 15.17 -1.09 0.57
CA ASN A 115 16.02 -0.63 -0.53
C ASN A 115 15.80 -1.43 -1.81
N ALA A 116 15.55 -2.74 -1.70
CA ALA A 116 15.21 -3.57 -2.85
C ALA A 116 13.86 -3.18 -3.48
N LEU A 117 12.87 -2.84 -2.66
CA LEU A 117 11.57 -2.37 -3.15
C LEU A 117 11.67 -0.98 -3.79
N VAL A 118 12.38 -0.06 -3.16
CA VAL A 118 12.57 1.31 -3.66
C VAL A 118 13.38 1.33 -4.95
N SER A 119 14.50 0.60 -5.02
CA SER A 119 15.37 0.57 -6.22
C SER A 119 14.68 0.01 -7.47
N LYS A 120 13.60 -0.74 -7.29
CA LYS A 120 12.81 -1.35 -8.35
C LYS A 120 11.40 -0.78 -8.47
N GLU A 121 11.10 0.25 -7.69
CA GLU A 121 9.79 0.90 -7.62
C GLU A 121 8.63 -0.09 -7.41
N ILE A 122 8.85 -1.12 -6.58
CA ILE A 122 7.86 -2.15 -6.29
C ILE A 122 6.98 -1.69 -5.13
N HIS A 123 5.74 -1.32 -5.45
CA HIS A 123 4.73 -0.88 -4.49
C HIS A 123 3.34 -1.49 -4.75
N THR A 124 3.24 -2.39 -5.73
CA THR A 124 2.02 -3.12 -6.09
C THR A 124 2.34 -4.60 -6.31
N LYS A 125 1.34 -5.48 -6.16
CA LYS A 125 1.44 -6.90 -6.48
C LYS A 125 1.79 -7.10 -7.95
N ALA A 126 1.23 -6.30 -8.85
CA ALA A 126 1.56 -6.32 -10.27
C ALA A 126 3.05 -6.07 -10.52
N ASN A 127 3.63 -5.03 -9.89
CA ASN A 127 5.06 -4.72 -10.02
C ASN A 127 5.92 -5.86 -9.46
N LEU A 128 5.51 -6.43 -8.32
CA LEU A 128 6.20 -7.56 -7.71
C LEU A 128 6.22 -8.77 -8.63
N ILE A 129 5.08 -9.12 -9.24
CA ILE A 129 4.95 -10.25 -10.17
C ILE A 129 5.77 -10.00 -11.44
N ALA A 130 5.68 -8.79 -12.02
CA ALA A 130 6.43 -8.43 -13.22
C ALA A 130 7.93 -8.58 -13.00
N GLU A 131 8.45 -8.07 -11.88
CA GLU A 131 9.86 -8.20 -11.54
C GLU A 131 10.23 -9.66 -11.23
N TRP A 132 9.34 -10.42 -10.60
CA TRP A 132 9.54 -11.85 -10.36
C TRP A 132 9.69 -12.65 -11.66
N HIS A 133 8.87 -12.35 -12.67
CA HIS A 133 8.99 -12.98 -13.98
C HIS A 133 10.30 -12.61 -14.68
N LYS A 134 10.70 -11.34 -14.61
CA LYS A 134 11.99 -10.87 -15.15
C LYS A 134 13.19 -11.57 -14.50
N MET A 135 13.13 -11.79 -13.18
CA MET A 135 14.16 -12.52 -12.45
C MET A 135 14.17 -14.02 -12.74
N ARG A 136 13.02 -14.64 -13.03
CA ARG A 136 12.97 -16.09 -13.37
C ARG A 136 13.74 -16.40 -14.64
N THR A 137 13.88 -15.43 -15.54
CA THR A 137 14.67 -15.53 -16.78
C THR A 137 16.15 -15.23 -16.57
N ILE A 138 16.52 -14.51 -15.51
CA ILE A 138 17.89 -14.03 -15.23
C ILE A 138 18.40 -14.68 -13.93
N TYR A 139 19.25 -15.69 -14.07
CA TYR A 139 19.94 -16.53 -13.08
C TYR A 139 20.35 -15.86 -11.73
N SER A 140 19.43 -15.45 -10.87
CA SER A 140 19.75 -15.02 -9.49
C SER A 140 18.66 -15.41 -8.48
N ARG A 141 18.47 -16.72 -8.32
CA ARG A 141 17.75 -17.31 -7.17
C ARG A 141 18.34 -16.87 -5.82
N SER A 142 19.62 -16.48 -5.78
CA SER A 142 20.37 -16.13 -4.57
C SER A 142 19.90 -14.85 -3.88
N ILE A 143 19.37 -13.88 -4.63
CA ILE A 143 18.92 -12.61 -4.04
C ILE A 143 17.62 -12.86 -3.28
N TRP A 144 16.56 -13.40 -3.90
CA TRP A 144 15.30 -13.62 -3.17
C TRP A 144 15.34 -14.75 -2.12
N ASN A 145 16.09 -15.84 -2.34
CA ASN A 145 16.25 -16.87 -1.29
C ASN A 145 17.03 -16.33 -0.08
N GLY A 146 17.99 -15.42 -0.28
CA GLY A 146 18.65 -14.75 0.85
C GLY A 146 17.69 -13.85 1.62
N TYR A 147 16.79 -13.15 0.92
CA TYR A 147 15.93 -12.11 1.50
C TYR A 147 14.71 -12.68 2.23
N LEU A 148 14.09 -13.77 1.74
CA LEU A 148 13.08 -14.50 2.52
C LEU A 148 13.73 -15.31 3.64
N ASN A 149 14.79 -16.08 3.39
CA ASN A 149 15.34 -16.95 4.44
C ASN A 149 15.98 -16.17 5.60
N HIS A 150 16.62 -15.00 5.36
CA HIS A 150 17.12 -14.18 6.48
C HIS A 150 16.03 -13.43 7.26
N CYS A 151 14.83 -13.25 6.69
CA CYS A 151 13.72 -12.60 7.37
C CYS A 151 12.73 -13.60 8.01
N ILE A 152 12.67 -14.84 7.52
CA ILE A 152 11.57 -15.80 7.82
C ILE A 152 12.02 -17.03 8.60
N VAL A 153 13.30 -17.40 8.61
CA VAL A 153 13.74 -18.63 9.28
C VAL A 153 14.95 -18.36 10.19
N LYS A 154 14.93 -18.98 11.38
CA LYS A 154 16.09 -19.11 12.28
C LYS A 154 17.27 -19.74 11.57
#